data_AF-A0A822ISA9-F1
#
_entry.id   AF-A0A822ISA9-F1
#
_cell.length_a   1.000
_cell.length_b   1.000
_cell.length_c   1.000
_cell.angle_alpha   90.00
_cell.angle_beta   90.00
_cell.angle_gamma   90.00
#
_symmetry.space_group_name_H-M   'P 1'
#
loop_
_entity.id
_entity.type
_entity.pdbx_description
1 polymer ?
#
loop_
_entity_poly.entity_id
_entity_poly.type
_entity_poly.pdbx_seq_one_letter_code
_entity_poly.pdbx_strand_id
1 'polypeptide(L)' 'MSNVQVKISTASLLIDKIDKIVEEGYFQNRSEALNEAIRLLIKKYQLSKIKTRIETIRGDTEKYHGLSGIVESMHSEEDK' A
#
# COMPACT_ATOMS: atom_id res chain seq x y z
N MET A 1 -18.89 -17.75 7.52
CA MET A 1 -18.05 -17.57 6.31
C MET A 1 -17.99 -18.90 5.58
N SER A 2 -17.97 -18.90 4.25
CA SER A 2 -17.77 -20.14 3.47
C SER A 2 -16.33 -20.61 3.60
N ASN A 3 -16.14 -21.93 3.70
CA ASN A 3 -14.82 -22.53 3.64
C ASN A 3 -14.40 -22.66 2.17
N VAL A 4 -13.23 -22.12 1.83
CA VAL A 4 -12.68 -22.14 0.46
C VAL A 4 -11.29 -22.76 0.55
N GLN A 5 -11.03 -23.78 -0.27
CA GLN A 5 -9.71 -24.40 -0.38
C GLN A 5 -8.98 -23.86 -1.61
N VAL A 6 -7.70 -23.53 -1.45
CA VAL A 6 -6.84 -23.03 -2.52
C VAL A 6 -5.57 -23.88 -2.55
N LYS A 7 -5.23 -24.44 -3.71
CA LYS A 7 -3.96 -25.14 -3.94
C LYS A 7 -2.95 -24.16 -4.52
N ILE A 8 -1.77 -24.05 -3.89
CA ILE A 8 -0.74 -23.08 -4.26
C ILE A 8 0.59 -23.81 -4.44
N SER A 9 1.28 -23.54 -5.55
CA SER A 9 2.68 -23.91 -5.73
C SER A 9 3.56 -22.83 -5.11
N THR A 10 4.48 -23.22 -4.23
CA THR A 10 5.36 -22.30 -3.49
C THR A 10 6.75 -22.91 -3.29
N ALA A 11 7.71 -22.09 -2.89
CA ALA A 11 9.04 -22.56 -2.54
C ALA A 11 9.03 -23.26 -1.18
N SER A 12 9.77 -24.36 -1.04
CA SER A 12 9.92 -25.09 0.23
C SER A 12 10.37 -24.17 1.37
N LEU A 13 11.36 -23.32 1.10
CA LEU A 13 11.89 -22.35 2.06
C LEU A 13 10.85 -21.38 2.65
N LEU A 14 9.75 -21.11 1.93
CA LEU A 14 8.66 -20.28 2.46
C LEU A 14 7.80 -21.07 3.44
N ILE A 15 7.54 -22.35 3.15
CA ILE A 15 6.81 -23.23 4.07
C ILE A 15 7.62 -23.46 5.34
N ASP A 16 8.92 -23.71 5.23
CA ASP A 16 9.80 -23.91 6.39
C ASP A 16 9.77 -22.70 7.34
N LYS A 17 9.70 -21.48 6.79
CA LYS A 17 9.55 -20.24 7.58
C LYS A 17 8.18 -20.13 8.25
N ILE A 18 7.11 -20.51 7.55
CA ILE A 18 5.77 -20.53 8.13
C ILE A 18 5.69 -21.54 9.27
N ASP A 19 6.29 -22.72 9.08
CA ASP A 19 6.35 -23.77 10.09
C ASP A 19 7.03 -23.30 11.35
N LYS A 20 8.19 -22.67 11.23
CA LYS A 20 8.91 -22.12 12.37
C LYS A 20 8.07 -21.12 13.17
N ILE A 21 7.33 -20.24 12.49
CA ILE A 21 6.48 -19.24 13.15
C ILE A 21 5.30 -19.93 13.89
N VAL A 22 4.75 -21.02 13.33
CA VAL A 22 3.70 -21.81 13.98
C VAL A 22 4.27 -22.57 15.19
N GLU A 23 5.46 -23.17 15.05
CA GLU A 23 6.17 -23.87 16.14
C GLU A 23 6.52 -22.94 17.30
N GLU A 24 6.88 -21.69 17.00
CA GLU A 24 7.14 -20.64 18.00
C GLU A 24 5.85 -20.14 18.68
N GLY A 25 4.67 -20.59 18.23
CA GLY A 25 3.39 -20.31 18.88
C GLY A 25 2.72 -19.01 18.48
N TYR A 26 3.21 -18.30 17.46
CA TYR A 26 2.57 -17.07 16.97
C TYR A 26 1.23 -17.32 16.27
N PHE A 27 1.05 -18.52 15.72
CA PHE A 27 -0.21 -18.95 15.08
C PHE A 27 -0.52 -20.39 15.49
N GLN A 28 -1.81 -20.72 15.54
CA GLN A 28 -2.28 -22.06 15.91
C GLN A 28 -1.98 -23.11 14.85
N ASN A 29 -1.93 -22.71 13.57
CA ASN A 29 -1.64 -23.60 12.45
C ASN A 29 -1.22 -22.82 11.20
N ARG A 30 -0.74 -23.56 10.18
CA ARG A 30 -0.33 -23.00 8.88
C ARG A 30 -1.43 -22.21 8.19
N SER A 31 -2.69 -22.66 8.27
CA SER A 31 -3.81 -21.99 7.61
C SER A 31 -4.04 -20.60 8.19
N GLU A 32 -3.94 -20.45 9.50
CA GLU A 32 -4.03 -19.15 10.17
C GLU A 32 -2.87 -18.22 9.75
N ALA A 33 -1.64 -18.72 9.80
CA ALA A 33 -0.44 -17.96 9.40
C ALA A 33 -0.51 -17.50 7.93
N LEU A 34 -0.94 -18.39 7.03
CA LEU A 34 -1.08 -18.08 5.60
C LEU A 34 -2.20 -17.09 5.33
N ASN A 35 -3.34 -17.23 6.01
CA ASN A 35 -4.42 -16.25 5.91
C ASN A 35 -3.96 -14.86 6.35
N GLU A 36 -3.18 -14.77 7.42
CA GLU A 36 -2.64 -13.50 7.88
C GLU A 36 -1.61 -12.92 6.89
N ALA A 37 -0.72 -13.75 6.34
CA ALA A 37 0.19 -13.33 5.28
C ALA A 37 -0.55 -12.75 4.06
N ILE A 38 -1.67 -13.37 3.65
CA ILE A 38 -2.52 -12.88 2.56
C ILE A 38 -3.15 -11.54 2.93
N ARG A 39 -3.67 -11.37 4.15
CA ARG A 39 -4.22 -10.07 4.61
C ARG A 39 -3.19 -8.97 4.60
N LEU A 40 -1.99 -9.24 5.11
CA LEU A 40 -0.88 -8.29 5.12
C LEU A 40 -0.46 -7.89 3.70
N LEU A 41 -0.44 -8.84 2.76
CA LEU A 41 -0.16 -8.58 1.36
C LEU A 41 -1.22 -7.67 0.74
N ILE A 42 -2.51 -7.97 0.92
CA ILE A 42 -3.62 -7.15 0.43
C ILE A 42 -3.51 -5.72 0.99
N LYS A 43 -3.32 -5.59 2.30
CA LYS A 43 -3.19 -4.29 2.98
C LYS A 43 -2.01 -3.49 2.44
N LYS A 44 -0.86 -4.13 2.22
CA LYS A 44 0.33 -3.50 1.62
C LYS A 44 0.02 -2.88 0.27
N TYR A 45 -0.66 -3.61 -0.62
CA TYR A 45 -1.00 -3.10 -1.95
C TYR A 45 -2.08 -2.01 -1.93
N GLN A 46 -3.07 -2.12 -1.04
CA GLN A 46 -4.07 -1.06 -0.85
C GLN A 46 -3.42 0.25 -0.37
N LEU A 47 -2.53 0.17 0.63
CA LEU A 47 -1.79 1.33 1.12
C LEU A 47 -0.87 1.92 0.05
N SER A 48 -0.20 1.08 -0.75
CA SER A 48 0.63 1.56 -1.86
C SER A 48 -0.19 2.36 -2.87
N LYS A 49 -1.41 1.92 -3.22
CA LYS A 49 -2.29 2.66 -4.14
C LYS A 49 -2.69 4.02 -3.58
N ILE A 50 -2.97 4.09 -2.28
CA ILE A 50 -3.30 5.36 -1.61
C ILE A 50 -2.09 6.29 -1.63
N LYS A 51 -0.90 5.79 -1.29
CA LYS A 51 0.35 6.56 -1.31
C LYS A 51 0.62 7.15 -2.69
N THR A 52 0.55 6.33 -3.74
CA THR A 52 0.73 6.81 -5.13
C THR A 52 -0.28 7.89 -5.46
N ARG A 53 -1.56 7.73 -5.06
CA ARG A 53 -2.59 8.74 -5.32
C ARG A 53 -2.34 10.06 -4.59
N ILE A 54 -1.85 10.01 -3.35
CA ILE A 54 -1.44 11.21 -2.59
C ILE A 54 -0.27 11.91 -3.29
N GLU A 55 0.74 11.16 -3.73
CA GLU A 55 1.89 11.71 -4.45
C GLU A 55 1.48 12.34 -5.79
N THR A 56 0.55 11.73 -6.53
CA THR A 56 -0.01 12.31 -7.76
C THR A 56 -0.75 13.61 -7.48
N ILE A 57 -1.65 13.64 -6.49
CA ILE A 57 -2.36 14.86 -6.10
C ILE A 57 -1.37 15.95 -5.68
N ARG A 58 -0.34 15.60 -4.90
CA ARG A 58 0.70 16.55 -4.48
C ARG A 58 1.44 17.14 -5.67
N GLY A 59 1.90 16.32 -6.62
CA GLY A 59 2.57 16.79 -7.83
C GLY A 59 1.66 17.66 -8.71
N ASP A 60 0.37 17.35 -8.78
CA ASP A 60 -0.62 18.17 -9.47
C ASP A 60 -0.88 19.50 -8.75
N THR A 61 -0.86 19.52 -7.41
CA THR A 61 -1.00 20.77 -6.62
C THR A 61 0.27 21.62 -6.59
N GLU A 62 1.46 21.04 -6.70
CA GLU A 62 2.72 21.79 -6.82
C GLU A 62 2.85 22.48 -8.20
N LYS A 63 2.12 22.01 -9.23
CA LYS A 63 1.98 22.71 -10.52
C LYS A 63 1.11 23.95 -10.45
N TYR A 64 0.18 24.02 -9.51
CA TYR A 64 -0.47 25.28 -9.19
C TYR A 64 0.55 26.09 -8.39
N HIS A 65 1.15 27.10 -9.03
CA HIS A 65 1.75 28.19 -8.26
C HIS A 65 0.63 28.64 -7.31
N GLY A 66 0.80 28.36 -6.01
CA GLY A 66 -0.22 28.66 -5.01
C GLY A 66 -0.66 30.11 -5.15
N LEU A 67 -1.83 30.46 -4.60
CA LEU A 67 -2.49 31.78 -4.74
C LEU A 67 -1.52 32.99 -4.80
N SER A 68 -0.39 32.95 -4.09
CA SER A 68 0.74 33.88 -4.21
C SER A 68 1.24 34.15 -5.64
N GLY A 69 1.50 33.12 -6.46
CA GLY A 69 2.01 33.31 -7.83
C GLY A 69 0.96 33.82 -8.81
N ILE A 70 -0.32 33.54 -8.53
CA ILE A 70 -1.44 34.11 -9.30
C ILE A 70 -1.58 35.61 -8.98
N VAL A 71 -1.46 35.99 -7.71
CA VAL A 71 -1.46 37.40 -7.28
C VAL A 71 -0.27 38.17 -7.86
N GLU A 72 0.92 37.57 -7.91
CA GLU A 72 2.10 38.18 -8.57
C GLU A 72 1.90 38.37 -10.08
N SER A 73 1.28 37.42 -10.78
CA SER A 73 0.96 37.58 -12.21
C SER A 73 -0.09 38.66 -12.47
N MET A 74 -1.06 38.83 -11.57
CA MET A 74 -2.11 39.85 -11.70
C MET A 74 -1.55 41.27 -11.55
N HIS A 75 -0.61 41.49 -10.62
CA HIS A 75 0.05 42.80 -10.49
C HIS A 75 1.05 43.09 -11.62
N SER A 76 1.61 42.06 -12.26
CA SER A 76 2.55 42.25 -13.38
C SER A 76 1.86 42.67 -14.69
N GLU A 77 0.53 42.50 -14.78
CA GLU A 77 -0.27 42.91 -15.95
C GLU A 77 -0.85 44.33 -15.82
N GLU A 78 -0.84 44.94 -14.62
CA GLU A 78 -1.31 46.32 -14.40
C GLU A 78 -0.26 47.39 -14.72
N ASP A 79 1.02 47.01 -14.85
CA ASP A 79 2.14 47.92 -15.15
C ASP A 79 2.50 47.98 -16.66
N LYS A 80 1.56 47.62 -17.56
CA LYS A 80 1.67 47.80 -19.02
C LYS A 80 0.67 48.80 -19.59
#